data_AF-A0A2V5LJR7-F1
#
_entry.id   AF-A0A2V5LJR7-F1
#
_cell.length_a   1.000
_cell.length_b   1.000
_cell.length_c   1.000
_cell.angle_alpha   90.00
_cell.angle_beta   90.00
_cell.angle_gamma   90.00
#
_symmetry.space_group_name_H-M   'P 1'
#
loop_
_entity.id
_entity.type
_entity.pdbx_description
1 polymer ?
#
loop_
_entity_poly.entity_id
_entity_poly.type
_entity_poly.pdbx_seq_one_letter_code
_entity_poly.pdbx_strand_id
1 'polypeptide(L)'
;MGDAHASRRDAATVLFNESQSRIIISVTPEDLDNAIEMLRERAVPFQRLGKVKGDQLRIQVEDKKFAWPVADLFDDWWNSIRRVVESDSSAERIPSL
;
A
#
# COMPACT_ATOMS: atom_id res chain seq x y z
N MET A 1 -20.44 -29.57 11.78
CA MET A 1 -20.30 -28.63 12.91
C MET A 1 -18.84 -28.20 12.89
N GLY A 2 -18.43 -27.16 12.14
CA GLY A 2 -18.64 -25.74 12.49
C GLY A 2 -17.88 -25.48 13.80
N ASP A 3 -16.76 -24.76 13.86
CA ASP A 3 -16.54 -23.38 13.40
C ASP A 3 -15.03 -23.12 13.21
N ALA A 4 -14.57 -22.63 12.04
CA ALA A 4 -14.51 -21.21 11.66
C ALA A 4 -13.51 -20.35 12.48
N HIS A 5 -12.29 -20.84 12.72
CA HIS A 5 -11.13 -19.94 12.82
C HIS A 5 -10.44 -19.84 11.46
N ALA A 6 -11.12 -19.18 10.51
CA ALA A 6 -10.38 -18.53 9.42
C ALA A 6 -9.40 -17.57 10.12
N SER A 7 -8.10 -17.84 9.96
CA SER A 7 -7.02 -17.08 10.58
C SER A 7 -7.26 -15.59 10.35
N ARG A 8 -7.70 -14.87 11.40
CA ARG A 8 -7.88 -13.42 11.38
C ARG A 8 -6.53 -12.83 11.02
N ARG A 9 -6.40 -12.35 9.80
CA ARG A 9 -5.13 -11.79 9.35
C ARG A 9 -5.02 -10.41 9.94
N ASP A 10 -4.08 -10.27 10.87
CA ASP A 10 -3.78 -8.97 11.43
C ASP A 10 -3.46 -7.97 10.32
N ALA A 11 -4.18 -6.85 10.30
CA ALA A 11 -4.09 -5.88 9.22
C ALA A 11 -2.70 -5.24 9.13
N ALA A 12 -2.00 -5.08 10.26
CA ALA A 12 -0.63 -4.60 10.21
C ALA A 12 0.29 -5.61 9.51
N THR A 13 0.16 -6.90 9.85
CA THR A 13 0.88 -7.97 9.15
C THR A 13 0.57 -7.98 7.65
N VAL A 14 -0.69 -7.87 7.23
CA VAL A 14 -1.04 -7.88 5.79
C VAL A 14 -0.44 -6.69 5.04
N LEU A 15 -0.49 -5.49 5.63
CA LEU A 15 -0.12 -4.24 4.94
C LEU A 15 1.37 -3.92 5.00
N PHE A 16 2.07 -4.32 6.07
CA PHE A 16 3.45 -3.91 6.31
C PHE A 16 4.46 -5.06 6.32
N ASN A 17 4.07 -6.29 5.97
CA ASN A 17 5.05 -7.36 5.83
C ASN A 17 5.95 -7.13 4.61
N GLU A 18 7.23 -7.51 4.74
CA GLU A 18 8.27 -7.37 3.71
C GLU A 18 8.68 -8.72 3.11
N SER A 19 7.75 -9.69 3.03
CA SER A 19 8.06 -10.98 2.40
C SER A 19 8.48 -10.77 0.95
N GLN A 20 9.52 -11.50 0.53
CA GLN A 20 10.16 -11.35 -0.78
C GLN A 20 9.29 -11.89 -1.93
N SER A 21 9.71 -11.62 -3.17
CA SER A 21 9.13 -12.19 -4.40
C SER A 21 7.64 -11.89 -4.62
N ARG A 22 7.21 -10.67 -4.30
CA ARG A 22 5.85 -10.18 -4.58
C ARG A 22 5.90 -8.97 -5.51
N ILE A 23 4.99 -8.94 -6.47
CA ILE A 23 4.89 -7.90 -7.49
C ILE A 23 3.43 -7.45 -7.55
N ILE A 24 3.20 -6.15 -7.67
CA ILE A 24 1.89 -5.57 -7.98
C ILE A 24 1.94 -5.10 -9.42
N ILE A 25 0.94 -5.52 -10.22
CA ILE A 25 0.75 -5.08 -11.59
C ILE A 25 -0.63 -4.45 -11.74
N SER A 26 -0.74 -3.47 -12.62
CA SER A 26 -2.00 -2.96 -13.13
C SER A 26 -2.15 -3.35 -14.60
N VAL A 27 -3.33 -3.85 -14.96
CA VAL A 27 -3.70 -4.13 -16.35
C VAL A 27 -4.96 -3.35 -16.70
N THR A 28 -5.15 -3.09 -17.99
CA THR A 28 -6.40 -2.54 -18.51
C THR A 28 -7.55 -3.53 -18.25
N PRO A 29 -8.81 -3.08 -18.18
CA PRO A 29 -9.94 -3.99 -18.07
C PRO A 29 -10.02 -5.02 -19.20
N GLU A 30 -9.59 -4.63 -20.42
CA GLU A 30 -9.64 -5.45 -21.62
C GLU A 30 -8.62 -6.60 -21.58
N ASP A 31 -7.47 -6.40 -20.93
CA ASP A 31 -6.39 -7.39 -20.84
C ASP A 31 -6.47 -8.27 -19.58
N LEU A 32 -7.47 -8.06 -18.71
CA LEU A 32 -7.55 -8.73 -17.41
C LEU A 32 -7.60 -10.26 -17.52
N ASP A 33 -8.44 -10.78 -18.41
CA ASP A 33 -8.62 -12.22 -18.56
C ASP A 33 -7.36 -12.88 -19.14
N ASN A 34 -6.76 -12.27 -20.16
CA ASN A 34 -5.48 -12.70 -20.73
C ASN A 34 -4.36 -12.75 -19.67
N ALA A 35 -4.25 -11.71 -18.83
CA ALA A 35 -3.26 -11.67 -17.76
C ALA A 35 -3.48 -12.79 -16.72
N ILE A 36 -4.73 -13.07 -16.35
CA ILE A 36 -5.08 -14.16 -15.43
C ILE A 36 -4.73 -15.52 -16.04
N GLU A 37 -5.03 -15.74 -17.31
CA GLU A 37 -4.69 -16.98 -18.02
C GLU A 37 -3.18 -17.20 -18.05
N MET A 38 -2.40 -16.18 -18.43
CA MET A 38 -0.94 -16.26 -18.44
C MET A 38 -0.33 -16.63 -17.07
N LEU A 39 -0.89 -16.10 -15.97
CA LEU A 39 -0.44 -16.41 -14.61
C LEU A 39 -0.81 -17.85 -14.21
N ARG A 40 -2.00 -18.31 -14.57
CA ARG A 40 -2.46 -19.69 -14.32
C ARG A 40 -1.61 -20.71 -15.07
N GLU A 41 -1.34 -20.48 -16.35
CA GLU A 41 -0.49 -21.35 -17.17
C GLU A 41 0.91 -21.54 -16.58
N ARG A 42 1.45 -20.50 -15.94
CA ARG A 42 2.77 -20.50 -15.31
C ARG A 42 2.75 -20.92 -13.85
N ALA A 43 1.59 -21.34 -13.33
CA ALA A 43 1.39 -21.69 -11.93
C ALA A 43 1.87 -20.60 -10.94
N VAL A 44 1.77 -19.32 -11.33
CA VAL A 44 2.14 -18.19 -10.46
C VAL A 44 0.99 -17.92 -9.50
N PRO A 45 1.19 -17.94 -8.18
CA PRO A 45 0.15 -17.56 -7.22
C PRO A 45 -0.19 -16.06 -7.37
N PHE A 46 -1.48 -15.74 -7.47
CA PHE A 46 -1.91 -14.35 -7.62
C PHE A 46 -3.21 -14.07 -6.88
N GLN A 47 -3.47 -12.78 -6.64
CA GLN A 47 -4.71 -12.29 -6.07
C GLN A 47 -5.09 -10.97 -6.73
N ARG A 48 -6.36 -10.82 -7.08
CA ARG A 48 -6.91 -9.54 -7.53
C ARG A 48 -7.12 -8.62 -6.32
N LEU A 49 -6.39 -7.51 -6.28
CA LEU A 49 -6.48 -6.55 -5.18
C LEU A 49 -7.61 -5.52 -5.35
N GLY A 50 -7.87 -5.07 -6.58
CA GLY A 50 -8.87 -4.01 -6.81
C GLY A 50 -8.82 -3.39 -8.19
N LYS A 51 -9.07 -2.08 -8.25
CA LYS A 51 -9.06 -1.23 -9.46
C LYS A 51 -8.41 0.11 -9.13
N VAL A 52 -7.66 0.68 -10.08
CA VAL A 52 -7.18 2.07 -10.00
C VAL A 52 -8.34 3.01 -10.32
N LYS A 53 -8.65 3.95 -9.42
CA LYS A 53 -9.70 4.97 -9.63
C LYS A 53 -9.60 6.13 -8.64
N GLY A 54 -10.04 7.31 -9.08
CA GLY A 54 -10.15 8.50 -8.23
C GLY A 54 -8.82 8.95 -7.63
N ASP A 55 -8.92 9.67 -6.52
CA ASP A 55 -7.83 10.39 -5.84
C ASP A 55 -7.57 9.88 -4.42
N GLN A 56 -8.13 8.72 -4.06
CA GLN A 56 -7.98 8.11 -2.73
C GLN A 56 -7.48 6.68 -2.81
N LEU A 57 -6.51 6.35 -1.96
CA LEU A 57 -6.15 4.97 -1.65
C LEU A 57 -7.15 4.42 -0.63
N ARG A 58 -7.95 3.44 -1.05
CA ARG A 58 -8.94 2.76 -0.20
C ARG A 58 -8.58 1.28 -0.06
N ILE A 59 -8.44 0.83 1.18
CA ILE A 59 -8.04 -0.54 1.51
C ILE A 59 -9.05 -1.13 2.49
N GLN A 60 -9.48 -2.36 2.23
CA GLN A 60 -10.29 -3.14 3.16
C GLN A 60 -9.53 -4.42 3.54
N VAL A 61 -9.36 -4.62 4.84
CA VAL A 61 -8.82 -5.86 5.43
C VAL A 61 -9.86 -6.38 6.41
N GLU A 62 -10.56 -7.45 6.02
CA GLU A 62 -11.71 -7.97 6.76
C GLU A 62 -12.73 -6.85 7.06
N ASP A 63 -13.00 -6.55 8.33
CA ASP A 63 -13.94 -5.50 8.75
C ASP A 63 -13.30 -4.11 8.86
N LYS A 64 -11.97 -4.00 8.72
CA LYS A 64 -11.24 -2.73 8.81
C LYS A 64 -11.19 -2.05 7.45
N LYS A 65 -11.57 -0.77 7.43
CA LYS A 65 -11.53 0.09 6.23
C LYS A 65 -10.58 1.25 6.48
N PHE A 66 -9.72 1.49 5.50
CA PHE A 66 -8.80 2.60 5.51
C PHE A 66 -8.97 3.43 4.23
N ALA A 67 -8.84 4.74 4.35
CA ALA A 67 -8.95 5.66 3.22
C ALA A 67 -8.07 6.88 3.46
N TRP A 68 -7.24 7.22 2.47
CA TRP A 68 -6.42 8.43 2.48
C TRP A 68 -6.45 9.09 1.10
N PRO A 69 -6.48 10.42 1.00
CA PRO A 69 -6.16 11.12 -0.23
C PRO A 69 -4.74 10.76 -0.69
N VAL A 70 -4.57 10.49 -1.98
CA VAL A 70 -3.25 10.17 -2.55
C VAL A 70 -2.33 11.37 -2.47
N ALA A 71 -2.87 12.60 -2.56
CA ALA A 71 -2.11 13.83 -2.40
C ALA A 71 -1.46 13.94 -1.02
N ASP A 72 -2.18 13.59 0.04
CA ASP A 72 -1.67 13.62 1.41
C ASP A 72 -0.56 12.58 1.61
N LEU A 73 -0.78 11.34 1.13
CA LEU A 73 0.25 10.28 1.18
C LEU A 73 1.51 10.70 0.42
N PHE A 74 1.35 11.34 -0.73
CA PHE A 74 2.47 11.86 -1.51
C PHE A 74 3.19 12.97 -0.74
N ASP A 75 2.48 13.94 -0.17
CA ASP A 75 3.07 15.05 0.59
C ASP A 75 3.84 14.56 1.83
N ASP A 76 3.24 13.63 2.58
CA ASP A 76 3.85 13.02 3.76
C ASP A 76 5.16 12.29 3.41
N TRP A 77 5.14 11.48 2.35
CA TRP A 77 6.33 10.76 1.90
C TRP A 77 7.38 11.70 1.31
N TRP A 78 7.00 12.54 0.34
CA TRP A 78 7.90 13.40 -0.44
C TRP A 78 8.62 14.42 0.44
N ASN A 79 7.90 15.04 1.39
CA ASN A 79 8.46 16.08 2.25
C ASN A 79 9.04 15.55 3.56
N SER A 80 9.02 14.23 3.80
CA SER A 80 9.51 13.61 5.06
C SER A 80 10.92 14.08 5.44
N ILE A 81 11.89 13.92 4.53
CA ILE A 81 13.29 14.31 4.77
C ILE A 81 13.42 15.82 4.92
N ARG A 82 12.76 16.60 4.04
CA ARG A 82 12.82 18.07 4.08
C ARG A 82 12.38 18.61 5.45
N ARG A 83 11.24 18.11 5.96
CA ARG A 83 10.71 18.53 7.26
C ARG A 83 11.67 18.23 8.41
N VAL A 84 12.31 17.06 8.40
CA VAL A 84 13.32 16.68 9.41
C VAL A 84 14.55 17.59 9.35
N VAL A 85 15.07 17.85 8.15
CA VAL A 85 16.25 18.72 7.98
C VAL A 85 15.95 20.16 8.41
N GLU A 86 14.78 20.69 8.04
CA GLU A 86 14.37 22.04 8.43
C GLU A 86 14.13 22.17 9.95
N SER A 87 13.52 21.17 10.59
CA SER A 87 13.32 21.17 12.03
C SER A 87 14.66 21.21 12.78
N ASP A 88 15.66 20.45 12.31
CA ASP A 88 16.99 20.43 12.93
C ASP A 88 17.72 21.77 12.76
N SER A 89 17.67 22.38 11.58
CA SER A 89 18.30 23.69 11.33
C SER A 89 17.69 24.84 12.16
N SER A 90 16.40 24.72 12.52
CA SER A 90 15.72 25.71 13.36
C SER A 90 16.14 25.65 14.83
N ALA A 91 16.70 24.52 15.29
CA ALA A 91 17.23 24.35 16.64
C ALA A 91 18.67 24.90 16.78
N GLU A 92 19.42 25.05 15.68
CA GLU A 92 20.82 25.49 15.66
C GLU A 92 20.99 27.00 15.38
N ARG A 93 20.00 27.85 15.65
CA ARG A 93 20.16 29.30 15.48
C ARG A 93 21.31 29.79 16.37
N ILE A 94 22.47 30.03 15.75
CA ILE A 94 23.64 30.64 16.40
C ILE A 94 23.18 31.99 16.98
N PRO A 95 23.44 32.27 18.27
CA PRO A 95 23.11 33.55 18.86
C PRO A 95 23.79 34.66 18.06
N SER A 96 23.01 35.64 17.62
CA SER A 96 23.54 36.84 16.98
C SER A 96 24.50 37.55 17.94
N LEU A 97 25.77 37.71 17.51
CA LEU A 97 26.78 38.56 18.14
C LEU A 97 26.45 40.04 18.00
#